data_AF-A0A8U0HZQ0-F1
#
_entry.id   AF-A0A8U0HZQ0-F1
#
_cell.length_a   1.000
_cell.length_b   1.000
_cell.length_c   1.000
_cell.angle_alpha   90.00
_cell.angle_beta   90.00
_cell.angle_gamma   90.00
#
_symmetry.space_group_name_H-M   'P 1'
#
loop_
_entity.id
_entity.type
_entity.pdbx_description
1 polymer ?
#
loop_
_entity_poly.entity_id
_entity_poly.type
_entity_poly.pdbx_seq_one_letter_code
_entity_poly.pdbx_strand_id
1 'polypeptide(L)' 'MASTWRQLLPQFLAMLLLYFVFVAVLGAVGVEGFVPRIVVALVVAFGYPAVLRRMGRAPPAWERQ' A
#
# COMPACT_ATOMS: atom_id res chain seq x y z
N MET A 1 -20.48 8.93 -11.58
CA MET A 1 -19.12 8.83 -11.01
C MET A 1 -19.16 7.87 -9.84
N ALA A 2 -18.33 6.82 -9.82
CA ALA A 2 -18.22 5.98 -8.63
C ALA A 2 -17.83 6.86 -7.43
N SER A 3 -18.53 6.74 -6.31
CA SER A 3 -18.24 7.55 -5.13
C SER A 3 -16.76 7.41 -4.76
N THR A 4 -16.12 8.51 -4.35
CA THR A 4 -14.72 8.54 -3.92
C THR A 4 -14.39 7.40 -2.94
N TRP A 5 -15.35 7.07 -2.06
CA TRP A 5 -15.30 5.91 -1.16
C TRP A 5 -15.14 4.55 -1.85
N ARG A 6 -15.86 4.31 -2.95
CA ARG A 6 -15.74 3.06 -3.73
C ARG A 6 -14.39 2.92 -4.44
N GLN A 7 -13.67 4.03 -4.64
CA GLN A 7 -12.33 4.03 -5.23
C GLN A 7 -11.24 3.89 -4.17
N LEU A 8 -11.39 4.57 -3.03
CA LEU A 8 -10.37 4.58 -1.97
C LEU A 8 -10.39 3.31 -1.11
N LEU A 9 -11.56 2.76 -0.82
CA LEU A 9 -11.68 1.59 0.05
C LEU A 9 -10.92 0.36 -0.50
N PRO A 10 -11.05 -0.03 -1.78
CA PRO A 10 -10.28 -1.14 -2.33
C PRO A 10 -8.76 -0.90 -2.29
N GLN A 11 -8.32 0.34 -2.49
CA GLN A 11 -6.91 0.71 -2.49
C GLN A 11 -6.33 0.63 -1.07
N PHE A 12 -7.08 1.11 -0.08
CA PHE A 12 -6.72 0.96 1.32
C PHE A 12 -6.61 -0.52 1.71
N LEU A 13 -7.58 -1.35 1.34
CA LEU A 13 -7.54 -2.79 1.60
C LEU A 13 -6.35 -3.46 0.91
N ALA A 14 -6.02 -3.07 -0.32
CA ALA A 14 -4.84 -3.59 -1.02
C ALA A 14 -3.54 -3.21 -0.30
N MET A 15 -3.39 -1.95 0.13
CA MET A 15 -2.23 -1.49 0.91
C MET A 15 -2.14 -2.22 2.26
N LEU A 16 -3.26 -2.39 2.95
CA LEU A 16 -3.34 -3.12 4.22
C LEU A 16 -2.89 -4.58 4.05
N LEU A 17 -3.40 -5.27 3.03
CA LEU A 17 -3.01 -6.64 2.72
C LEU A 17 -1.53 -6.74 2.36
N LEU A 18 -1.01 -5.82 1.54
CA LEU A 18 0.40 -5.77 1.20
C LEU A 18 1.28 -5.63 2.45
N TYR A 19 0.92 -4.73 3.36
CA TYR A 19 1.64 -4.57 4.62
C TYR A 19 1.70 -5.87 5.42
N PHE A 20 0.57 -6.55 5.62
CA PHE A 20 0.54 -7.82 6.33
C PHE A 20 1.37 -8.91 5.64
N VAL A 21 1.32 -8.99 4.30
CA VAL A 21 2.15 -9.94 3.54
C VAL A 21 3.63 -9.68 3.78
N PHE A 22 4.09 -8.43 3.67
CA PHE A 22 5.49 -8.11 3.92
C PHE A 22 5.91 -8.39 5.37
N VAL A 23 5.08 -8.05 6.36
CA VAL A 23 5.36 -8.35 7.77
C VAL A 23 5.42 -9.86 8.03
N ALA A 24 4.53 -10.63 7.41
CA ALA A 24 4.55 -12.09 7.49
C ALA A 24 5.82 -12.67 6.88
N VAL A 25 6.26 -12.14 5.73
CA VAL A 25 7.54 -12.52 5.10
C VAL A 25 8.72 -12.20 6.01
N LEU A 26 8.76 -11.00 6.61
CA LEU A 26 9.80 -10.64 7.59
C LEU A 26 9.85 -11.65 8.75
N GLY A 27 8.69 -12.00 9.31
CA GLY A 27 8.61 -13.02 10.36
C GLY A 27 9.10 -14.39 9.90
N ALA A 28 8.76 -14.81 8.67
CA ALA A 28 9.20 -16.09 8.11
C ALA A 28 10.72 -16.18 7.91
N VAL A 29 11.39 -15.05 7.66
CA VAL A 29 12.87 -14.98 7.54
C VAL A 29 13.56 -14.62 8.86
N GLY A 30 12.83 -14.60 9.99
CA GLY A 30 13.38 -14.30 11.32
C GLY A 30 13.78 -12.83 11.52
N VAL A 31 13.32 -11.92 10.66
CA VAL A 31 13.57 -10.49 10.80
C VAL A 31 12.49 -9.88 11.68
N GLU A 32 12.85 -9.62 12.93
CA GLU A 32 11.98 -9.05 13.93
C GLU A 32 12.37 -7.62 14.30
N GLY A 33 11.48 -6.96 15.05
CA GLY A 33 11.72 -5.62 15.58
C GLY A 33 10.94 -4.52 14.88
N PHE A 34 11.04 -3.33 15.47
CA PHE A 34 10.26 -2.15 15.06
C PHE A 34 10.75 -1.55 13.74
N VAL A 35 12.07 -1.41 13.57
CA VAL A 35 12.67 -0.75 12.40
C VAL A 35 12.30 -1.44 11.08
N PRO A 36 12.43 -2.78 10.92
CA PRO A 36 12.01 -3.44 9.68
C PRO A 36 10.53 -3.25 9.35
N ARG A 37 9.65 -3.22 10.37
CA ARG A 37 8.20 -2.99 10.18
C ARG A 37 7.90 -1.57 9.71
N ILE A 38 8.61 -0.57 10.25
CA ILE A 38 8.51 0.81 9.78
C ILE A 38 8.99 0.93 8.34
N VAL A 39 10.10 0.30 7.99
CA VAL A 39 10.60 0.28 6.60
C VAL A 39 9.55 -0.32 5.67
N VAL A 40 8.95 -1.45 6.04
CA VAL A 40 7.85 -2.07 5.27
C VAL A 40 6.66 -1.12 5.14
N ALA A 41 6.24 -0.46 6.22
CA ALA A 41 5.13 0.49 6.18
C ALA A 41 5.41 1.64 5.19
N LEU A 42 6.62 2.21 5.21
CA LEU A 42 7.03 3.25 4.27
C LEU A 42 7.06 2.73 2.82
N VAL A 43 7.63 1.54 2.61
CA VAL A 43 7.68 0.92 1.27
C VAL A 43 6.28 0.69 0.71
N VAL A 44 5.34 0.21 1.53
CA VAL A 44 3.95 0.03 1.08
C VAL A 44 3.26 1.38 0.86
N ALA A 45 3.40 2.32 1.80
CA ALA A 45 2.74 3.63 1.75
C ALA A 45 3.14 4.45 0.51
N PHE A 46 4.42 4.40 0.12
CA PHE A 46 4.94 5.18 -1.02
C PHE A 46 5.11 4.35 -2.28
N GLY A 47 5.53 3.10 -2.15
CA GLY A 47 5.79 2.20 -3.27
C GLY A 47 4.52 1.81 -4.01
N TYR A 48 3.44 1.45 -3.29
CA TYR A 48 2.18 1.06 -3.93
C TYR A 48 1.58 2.18 -4.80
N PRO A 49 1.40 3.42 -4.30
CA PRO A 49 0.93 4.51 -5.14
C PRO A 49 1.88 4.86 -6.29
N ALA A 50 3.21 4.83 -6.05
CA ALA A 50 4.20 5.10 -7.10
C ALA A 50 4.12 4.08 -8.25
N VAL A 51 3.97 2.79 -7.93
CA VAL A 51 3.80 1.73 -8.93
C VAL A 51 2.49 1.93 -9.71
N LEU A 52 1.37 2.18 -9.03
CA LEU A 52 0.08 2.39 -9.70
C LEU A 52 0.06 3.61 -10.63
N ARG A 53 0.70 4.72 -10.22
CA ARG A 53 0.86 5.91 -11.07
C ARG A 53 1.67 5.59 -12.32
N ARG A 54 2.78 4.85 -12.18
CA ARG A 54 3.60 4.43 -13.33
C ARG A 54 2.86 3.53 -14.29
N MET A 55 1.94 2.71 -13.80
CA MET A 55 1.12 1.82 -14.62
C MET A 55 -0.12 2.50 -15.24
N GLY A 56 -0.35 3.79 -14.99
CA GLY A 56 -1.54 4.51 -15.45
C GLY A 56 -2.84 3.98 -14.83
N ARG A 57 -2.77 3.30 -13.67
CA ARG A 57 -3.92 2.73 -12.96
C ARG A 57 -4.24 3.46 -11.67
N ALA A 58 -3.72 4.67 -11.50
CA ALA A 58 -4.04 5.50 -10.35
C ALA A 58 -5.55 5.83 -10.36
N PRO A 59 -6.26 5.65 -9.22
CA PRO A 59 -7.63 6.10 -9.09
C PRO A 59 -7.75 7.61 -9.35
N PRO A 60 -8.78 8.05 -10.08
CA PRO A 60 -9.07 9.48 -10.26
C PRO A 60 -9.19 10.25 -8.93
N ALA A 61 -9.62 9.58 -7.86
CA ALA A 61 -9.67 10.16 -6.51
C ALA A 61 -8.31 10.63 -5.94
N TRP A 62 -7.18 10.20 -6.52
CA TRP A 62 -5.84 10.64 -6.11
C TRP A 62 -5.36 11.89 -6.84
N GLU A 63 -5.97 12.19 -7.99
CA GLU A 63 -5.79 13.46 -8.67
C GLU A 63 -6.55 14.50 -7.86
N ARG A 64 -5.81 15.35 -7.14
CA ARG A 64 -6.42 16.56 -6.59
C ARG A 64 -6.72 17.45 -7.80
N GLN A 65 -7.97 17.89 -7.90
CA GLN A 65 -8.40 18.93 -8.85
C GLN A 65 -7.46 20.13 -8.79
#